data_AF-A0A972L470-F1
#
_entry.id   AF-A0A972L470-F1
#
_cell.length_a   1.000
_cell.length_b   1.000
_cell.length_c   1.000
_cell.angle_alpha   90.00
_cell.angle_beta   90.00
_cell.angle_gamma   90.00
#
_symmetry.space_group_name_H-M   'P 1'
#
loop_
_entity.id
_entity.type
_entity.pdbx_description
1 polymer ?
#
loop_
_entity_poly.entity_id
_entity_poly.type
_entity_poly.pdbx_seq_one_letter_code
_entity_poly.pdbx_strand_id
1 'polypeptide(L)' 'MKRIVEHSNSGKVFVHNNPEDFAVQLRQIIEDKDLKGDKFEDYCKKLVLEKYNWEIDSRRLVTI' A
#
# COMPACT_ATOMS: atom_id res chain seq x y z
N MET A 1 -1.77 2.87 9.12
CA MET A 1 -1.73 1.85 8.05
C MET A 1 -2.74 2.09 6.92
N LYS A 2 -4.04 2.19 7.19
CA LYS A 2 -5.10 2.44 6.18
C LYS A 2 -4.73 3.48 5.12
N ARG A 3 -4.35 4.69 5.54
CA ARG A 3 -3.92 5.79 4.66
C ARG A 3 -2.80 5.41 3.69
N ILE A 4 -1.84 4.59 4.12
CA ILE A 4 -0.71 4.18 3.30
C ILE A 4 -1.22 3.28 2.18
N VAL A 5 -1.93 2.21 2.55
CA VAL A 5 -2.48 1.22 1.61
C VAL A 5 -3.39 1.86 0.56
N GLU A 6 -4.24 2.79 0.97
CA GLU A 6 -5.14 3.53 0.06
C GLU A 6 -4.36 4.49 -0.86
N HIS A 7 -3.37 5.22 -0.35
CA HIS A 7 -2.60 6.20 -1.15
C HIS A 7 -1.56 5.59 -2.08
N SER A 8 -1.08 4.37 -1.80
CA SER A 8 -0.18 3.62 -2.69
C SER A 8 -0.92 2.68 -3.63
N ASN A 9 -2.24 2.51 -3.45
CA ASN A 9 -3.02 1.46 -4.10
C ASN A 9 -2.32 0.09 -4.00
N SER A 10 -1.63 -0.16 -2.89
CA SER A 10 -0.76 -1.33 -2.71
C SER A 10 -1.50 -2.51 -2.08
N GLY A 11 -2.83 -2.43 -1.98
CA GLY A 11 -3.68 -3.46 -1.39
C GLY A 11 -5.10 -2.95 -1.13
N LYS A 12 -5.90 -3.78 -0.46
CA LYS A 12 -7.26 -3.45 -0.01
C LYS A 12 -7.29 -3.32 1.51
N VAL A 13 -8.22 -2.51 2.02
CA VAL A 13 -8.45 -2.32 3.46
C VAL A 13 -9.78 -2.95 3.83
N PHE A 14 -9.83 -3.64 4.98
CA PHE A 14 -11.04 -4.25 5.51
C PHE A 14 -11.31 -3.75 6.94
N VAL A 15 -12.55 -3.89 7.37
CA VAL A 15 -13.05 -3.52 8.70
C VAL A 15 -12.64 -4.57 9.72
N HIS A 16 -12.07 -4.12 10.83
CA HIS A 16 -11.65 -5.00 11.91
C HIS A 16 -12.84 -5.80 12.47
N ASN A 17 -12.61 -7.08 12.75
CA ASN A 17 -13.62 -8.02 13.26
C ASN A 17 -14.85 -8.21 12.35
N ASN A 18 -14.72 -7.93 11.05
CA ASN A 18 -15.74 -8.22 10.05
C ASN A 18 -15.22 -9.28 9.05
N PRO A 19 -15.52 -10.57 9.27
CA PRO A 19 -15.02 -11.65 8.41
C PRO A 19 -15.64 -11.62 7.00
N GLU A 20 -16.85 -11.09 6.84
CA GLU A 20 -17.51 -10.96 5.53
C GLU A 20 -16.80 -9.92 4.67
N ASP A 21 -16.51 -8.75 5.24
CA ASP A 21 -15.77 -7.70 4.55
C ASP A 21 -14.36 -8.17 4.17
N PHE A 22 -13.67 -8.88 5.08
CA PHE A 22 -12.39 -9.49 4.76
C PHE A 22 -12.48 -10.45 3.56
N ALA A 23 -13.49 -11.32 3.52
CA ALA A 23 -13.68 -12.26 2.43
C ALA A 23 -13.94 -11.56 1.08
N VAL A 24 -14.70 -10.46 1.09
CA VAL A 24 -14.95 -9.63 -0.11
C VAL A 24 -13.65 -9.00 -0.62
N GLN A 25 -12.88 -8.36 0.27
CA GLN A 25 -11.61 -7.74 -0.14
C GLN A 25 -10.58 -8.77 -0.62
N LEU A 26 -10.54 -9.95 0.01
CA LEU A 26 -9.65 -11.04 -0.40
C LEU A 26 -10.01 -11.56 -1.79
N ARG A 27 -11.30 -11.76 -2.08
CA ARG A 27 -11.75 -12.18 -3.41
C ARG A 27 -11.32 -11.19 -4.49
N GLN A 28 -11.48 -9.89 -4.23
CA GLN A 28 -11.02 -8.85 -5.15
C GLN A 28 -9.52 -8.95 -5.44
N ILE A 29 -8.68 -9.17 -4.43
CA ILE A 29 -7.23 -9.36 -4.64
C ILE A 29 -6.92 -10.61 -5.49
N ILE A 30 -7.66 -11.69 -5.28
CA ILE A 30 -7.47 -12.93 -6.03
C ILE A 30 -7.96 -12.79 -7.48
N GLU A 31 -8.98 -12.00 -7.75
CA GLU A 31 -9.54 -11.84 -9.10
C GLU A 31 -8.85 -10.74 -9.91
N ASP A 32 -8.28 -9.74 -9.25
CA ASP A 32 -7.61 -8.61 -9.87
C ASP A 32 -6.24 -9.03 -10.43
N LYS A 33 -6.12 -8.96 -11.77
CA LYS A 33 -4.89 -9.30 -12.49
C LYS A 33 -3.83 -8.20 -12.38
N ASP A 34 -4.23 -6.96 -12.06
CA ASP A 34 -3.33 -5.81 -11.96
C ASP A 34 -2.59 -5.80 -10.61
N LEU A 35 -3.14 -6.47 -9.60
CA LEU A 35 -2.51 -6.66 -8.28
C LEU A 35 -1.56 -7.87 -8.24
N LYS A 36 -1.26 -8.49 -9.38
CA LYS A 36 -0.45 -9.71 -9.48
C LYS A 36 0.77 -9.51 -10.36
N GLY A 37 1.92 -9.98 -9.86
CA GLY A 37 3.18 -10.06 -10.59
C GLY A 37 4.20 -9.00 -10.21
N ASP A 38 5.45 -9.23 -10.64
CA ASP A 38 6.65 -8.51 -10.20
C ASP A 38 6.56 -7.00 -10.44
N LYS A 39 5.87 -6.57 -11.51
CA LYS A 39 5.66 -5.15 -11.82
C LYS A 39 4.86 -4.41 -10.75
N PHE A 40 3.85 -5.06 -10.16
CA PHE A 40 3.04 -4.47 -9.09
C PHE A 40 3.83 -4.41 -7.79
N GLU A 41 4.59 -5.46 -7.49
CA GLU A 41 5.46 -5.51 -6.31
C GLU A 41 6.52 -4.40 -6.34
N ASP A 42 7.21 -4.23 -7.47
CA ASP A 42 8.22 -3.20 -7.66
C ASP A 42 7.63 -1.78 -7.58
N TYR A 43 6.44 -1.58 -8.14
CA TYR A 43 5.69 -0.31 -8.00
C TYR A 43 5.38 0.01 -6.54
N CYS A 44 4.89 -0.97 -5.77
CA CYS A 44 4.57 -0.79 -4.35
C CYS A 44 5.83 -0.45 -3.54
N LYS A 45 6.93 -1.17 -3.75
CA LYS A 45 8.22 -0.90 -3.09
C LYS A 45 8.70 0.52 -3.37
N LYS A 46 8.65 0.95 -4.63
CA LYS A 46 9.05 2.29 -5.05
C LYS A 46 8.20 3.36 -4.36
N LEU A 47 6.88 3.20 -4.33
CA LEU A 47 5.97 4.14 -3.67
C LEU A 47 6.25 4.32 -2.18
N VAL A 48 6.56 3.24 -1.47
CA VAL A 48 6.90 3.30 -0.05
C VAL A 48 8.19 4.08 0.15
N LEU A 49 9.21 3.82 -0.67
CA LEU A 49 10.48 4.54 -0.63
C LEU A 49 10.35 6.01 -1.06
N GLU A 50 9.43 6.36 -1.95
CA GLU A 50 9.23 7.76 -2.33
C GLU A 50 8.47 8.56 -1.27
N LYS A 51 7.44 7.97 -0.66
CA LYS A 51 6.55 8.68 0.25
C LYS A 51 6.95 8.61 1.72
N TYR A 52 7.75 7.63 2.12
CA TYR A 52 8.05 7.32 3.53
C TYR A 52 9.54 7.08 3.79
N ASN A 53 10.42 7.62 2.95
CA ASN A 53 11.86 7.53 3.17
C ASN A 53 12.34 8.53 4.20
N TRP A 54 12.72 7.99 5.35
CA TRP A 54 13.20 8.74 6.50
C TRP A 54 14.45 9.57 6.21
N GLU A 55 15.34 9.10 5.34
CA GLU A 55 16.55 9.86 4.96
C GLU A 55 16.18 11.14 4.20
N ILE A 56 15.23 11.04 3.26
CA ILE A 56 14.74 12.19 2.49
C ILE A 56 14.05 13.18 3.42
N ASP A 57 13.16 12.70 4.29
CA ASP A 57 12.42 13.54 5.23
C ASP A 57 13.34 14.17 6.29
N SER A 58 14.35 13.45 6.77
CA SER A 58 15.36 13.98 7.70
C SER A 58 16.18 15.10 7.07
N ARG A 59 16.63 14.94 5.81
CA ARG A 59 17.33 16.03 5.09
C ARG A 59 16.46 17.26 4.93
N ARG A 60 15.17 17.10 4.61
CA ARG A 60 14.22 18.23 4.52
C ARG A 60 14.09 19.00 5.83
N LEU A 61 14.04 18.31 6.96
CA LEU A 61 13.95 18.94 8.29
C LEU A 61 15.22 19.71 8.69
N VAL A 62 16.39 19.25 8.28
CA VAL A 62 17.69 19.90 8.59
C VAL A 62 17.94 21.12 7.69
N THR A 63 17.23 21.24 6.57
CA THR A 63 17.37 22.37 5.62
C THR A 63 16.43 23.56 5.96
N ILE A 64 15.71 23.50 7.09
CA ILE A 64 14.86 24.59 7.60
C ILE A 64 15.64 25.40 8.64
#